data_AF-A0A956X7E8-F1
#
_entry.id   AF-A0A956X7E8-F1
#
_cell.length_a   1.000
_cell.length_b   1.000
_cell.length_c   1.000
_cell.angle_alpha   90.00
_cell.angle_beta   90.00
_cell.angle_gamma   90.00
#
_symmetry.space_group_name_H-M   'P 1'
#
loop_
_entity.id
_entity.type
_entity.pdbx_description
1 polymer ?
#
loop_
_entity_poly.entity_id
_entity_poly.type
_entity_poly.pdbx_seq_one_letter_code
_entity_poly.pdbx_strand_id
1 'polypeptide(L)'
;MKEKFTTAGRNELENSANENGEIAGFWRGLWHGLIAPLAFMISLFKDNVGVYETHNNGKWYIFGFVLGLMIARGGNKGMNMQANKRD
;
A
#
# COMPACT_ATOMS: atom_id res chain seq x y z
N MET A 1 -22.65 -17.56 17.47
CA MET A 1 -22.54 -16.98 16.11
C MET A 1 -21.12 -17.20 15.64
N LYS A 2 -20.89 -17.92 14.54
CA LYS A 2 -19.55 -18.02 13.93
C LYS A 2 -19.36 -16.77 13.07
N GLU A 3 -18.64 -15.78 13.58
CA GLU A 3 -18.14 -14.65 12.80
C GLU A 3 -17.42 -15.21 11.56
N LYS A 4 -18.01 -15.05 10.37
CA LYS A 4 -17.33 -15.41 9.12
C LYS A 4 -16.33 -14.31 8.85
N PHE A 5 -15.06 -14.57 9.15
CA PHE A 5 -13.96 -13.74 8.71
C PHE A 5 -13.90 -13.83 7.17
N THR A 6 -14.61 -12.93 6.50
CA THR A 6 -14.63 -12.86 5.04
C THR A 6 -13.46 -12.00 4.59
N THR A 7 -12.80 -12.42 3.51
CA THR A 7 -11.82 -11.57 2.85
C THR A 7 -12.53 -10.39 2.21
N ALA A 8 -11.79 -9.30 1.98
CA ALA A 8 -12.27 -8.22 1.12
C ALA A 8 -12.67 -8.78 -0.25
N GLY A 9 -13.74 -8.23 -0.83
CA GLY A 9 -14.22 -8.61 -2.16
C GLY A 9 -13.24 -8.24 -3.27
N ARG A 10 -13.44 -8.80 -4.46
CA ARG A 10 -12.64 -8.45 -5.64
C ARG A 10 -12.92 -6.98 -6.03
N ASN A 11 -11.87 -6.29 -6.45
CA ASN A 11 -12.00 -4.97 -7.05
C ASN A 11 -12.59 -5.10 -8.47
N GLU A 12 -13.82 -4.65 -8.68
CA GLU A 12 -14.52 -4.73 -9.97
C GLU A 12 -13.84 -3.89 -11.06
N LEU A 13 -13.08 -2.86 -10.67
CA LEU A 13 -12.37 -1.95 -11.57
C LEU A 13 -10.92 -2.41 -11.88
N GLU A 14 -10.51 -3.58 -11.38
CA GLU A 14 -9.21 -4.17 -11.70
C GLU A 14 -9.04 -4.37 -13.22
N ASN A 15 -7.90 -3.93 -13.76
CA ASN A 15 -7.57 -3.91 -15.20
C ASN A 15 -8.50 -3.06 -16.07
N SER A 16 -9.31 -2.19 -15.47
CA SER A 16 -10.02 -1.14 -16.20
C SER A 16 -9.24 0.18 -16.12
N ALA A 17 -9.22 0.93 -17.22
CA ALA A 17 -8.59 2.25 -17.26
C ALA A 17 -9.44 3.28 -16.49
N ASN A 18 -8.79 4.24 -15.84
CA ASN A 18 -9.45 5.40 -15.25
C ASN A 18 -9.91 6.41 -16.31
N GLU A 19 -10.43 7.56 -15.87
CA GLU A 19 -10.85 8.67 -16.75
C GLU A 19 -9.76 9.18 -17.71
N ASN A 20 -8.47 8.97 -17.36
CA ASN A 20 -7.32 9.38 -18.16
C ASN A 20 -6.78 8.26 -19.07
N GLY A 21 -7.43 7.10 -19.11
CA GLY A 21 -6.96 5.95 -19.89
C GLY A 21 -5.84 5.15 -19.22
N GLU A 22 -5.57 5.38 -17.93
CA GLU A 22 -4.43 4.80 -17.22
C GLU A 22 -4.84 3.65 -16.29
N ILE A 23 -3.95 2.68 -16.11
CA ILE A 23 -4.07 1.59 -15.14
C ILE A 23 -2.87 1.64 -14.19
N ALA A 24 -3.10 1.72 -12.89
CA ALA A 24 -2.03 1.69 -11.91
C ALA A 24 -1.32 0.33 -11.87
N GLY A 25 -0.02 0.36 -12.13
CA GLY A 25 0.88 -0.77 -11.93
C GLY A 25 1.72 -0.67 -10.65
N PHE A 26 2.78 -1.47 -10.61
CA PHE A 26 3.69 -1.58 -9.47
C PHE A 26 4.21 -0.24 -8.95
N TRP A 27 4.72 0.63 -9.83
CA TRP A 27 5.34 1.91 -9.43
C TRP A 27 4.34 2.89 -8.81
N ARG A 28 3.11 2.96 -9.36
CA ARG A 28 2.02 3.73 -8.75
C ARG A 28 1.63 3.11 -7.41
N GLY A 29 1.61 1.78 -7.30
CA GLY A 29 1.42 1.07 -6.04
C GLY A 29 2.45 1.47 -4.98
N LEU A 30 3.74 1.40 -5.31
CA LEU A 30 4.84 1.76 -4.42
C LEU A 30 4.73 3.19 -3.90
N TRP A 31 4.44 4.15 -4.79
CA TRP A 31 4.24 5.54 -4.41
C TRP A 31 3.04 5.72 -3.48
N HIS A 32 1.88 5.15 -3.83
CA HIS A 32 0.69 5.21 -2.98
C HIS A 32 0.92 4.56 -1.61
N GLY A 33 1.65 3.44 -1.55
CA GLY A 33 2.04 2.80 -0.29
C GLY A 33 2.92 3.69 0.58
N LEU A 34 3.89 4.39 -0.01
CA LEU A 34 4.79 5.28 0.71
C LEU A 34 4.04 6.44 1.39
N ILE A 35 3.04 7.00 0.70
CA ILE A 35 2.23 8.11 1.21
C ILE A 35 0.97 7.65 1.95
N ALA A 36 0.70 6.35 2.04
CA ALA A 36 -0.54 5.80 2.58
C ALA A 36 -0.91 6.30 3.99
N PRO A 37 0.03 6.45 4.95
CA PRO A 37 -0.31 7.01 6.27
C PRO A 37 -0.79 8.46 6.18
N LEU A 38 -0.18 9.27 5.31
CA LEU A 38 -0.58 10.65 5.07
C LEU A 38 -1.92 10.72 4.33
N ALA A 39 -2.09 9.91 3.29
CA ALA A 39 -3.34 9.81 2.53
C ALA A 39 -4.51 9.37 3.43
N PHE A 40 -4.29 8.43 4.33
CA PHE A 40 -5.27 8.00 5.33
C PHE A 40 -5.67 9.13 6.28
N MET A 41 -4.71 9.92 6.79
CA MET A 41 -5.04 11.08 7.63
C MET A 41 -5.91 12.10 6.88
N ILE A 42 -5.63 12.33 5.60
CA ILE A 42 -6.42 13.25 4.75
C ILE A 42 -7.82 12.67 4.47
N SER A 43 -7.94 11.38 4.21
CA SER A 43 -9.23 10.75 3.90
C SER A 43 -10.23 10.82 5.06
N LEU A 44 -9.77 11.01 6.30
CA LEU A 44 -10.65 11.22 7.46
C LEU A 44 -11.41 12.56 7.42
N PHE A 45 -10.91 13.55 6.69
CA PHE A 45 -11.53 14.87 6.57
C PHE A 45 -12.08 15.16 5.17
N LYS A 46 -11.77 14.31 4.19
CA LYS A 46 -12.17 14.48 2.78
C LYS A 46 -12.66 13.15 2.21
N ASP A 47 -13.97 13.05 1.96
CA ASP A 47 -14.62 11.84 1.45
C ASP A 47 -14.18 11.44 0.04
N ASN A 48 -13.61 12.39 -0.72
CA ASN A 48 -13.20 12.17 -2.11
C ASN A 48 -11.76 11.65 -2.26
N VAL A 49 -11.02 11.43 -1.15
CA VAL A 49 -9.61 11.01 -1.23
C VAL A 49 -9.49 9.53 -0.88
N GLY A 50 -9.27 8.70 -1.90
CA GLY A 50 -8.94 7.28 -1.74
C GLY A 50 -7.47 7.09 -1.34
N VAL A 51 -7.21 6.13 -0.45
CA VAL A 51 -5.84 5.76 -0.04
C VAL A 51 -5.15 4.90 -1.11
N TYR A 52 -5.94 4.21 -1.94
CA TYR A 52 -5.47 3.34 -3.02
C TYR A 52 -6.23 3.65 -4.32
N GLU A 53 -5.64 3.24 -5.44
CA GLU A 53 -6.22 3.37 -6.78
C GLU A 53 -7.14 2.19 -7.08
N THR A 54 -8.38 2.44 -7.49
CA THR A 54 -9.33 1.39 -7.89
C THR A 54 -9.06 0.90 -9.31
N HIS A 55 -8.56 1.75 -10.20
CA HIS A 55 -8.15 1.37 -11.55
C HIS A 55 -6.70 0.87 -11.57
N ASN A 56 -6.49 -0.39 -11.16
CA ASN A 56 -5.15 -0.98 -11.00
C ASN A 56 -5.00 -2.35 -11.66
N ASN A 57 -3.77 -2.82 -11.86
CA ASN A 57 -3.45 -4.12 -12.50
C ASN A 57 -3.45 -5.31 -11.52
N GLY A 58 -4.12 -5.17 -10.37
CA GLY A 58 -4.27 -6.19 -9.35
C GLY A 58 -3.01 -6.42 -8.52
N LYS A 59 -2.48 -7.64 -8.59
CA LYS A 59 -1.45 -8.13 -7.65
C LYS A 59 -0.17 -7.29 -7.67
N TRP A 60 0.25 -6.81 -8.83
CA TRP A 60 1.49 -6.02 -8.96
C TRP A 60 1.38 -4.65 -8.30
N TYR A 61 0.25 -3.99 -8.47
CA TYR A 61 -0.07 -2.77 -7.73
C TYR A 61 -0.09 -3.00 -6.23
N ILE A 62 -0.82 -4.04 -5.76
CA ILE A 62 -0.92 -4.37 -4.32
C ILE A 62 0.47 -4.70 -3.75
N PHE A 63 1.30 -5.43 -4.48
CA PHE A 63 2.67 -5.73 -4.09
C PHE A 63 3.50 -4.46 -3.88
N GLY A 64 3.45 -3.53 -4.85
CA GLY A 64 4.09 -2.22 -4.70
C GLY A 64 3.56 -1.45 -3.50
N PHE A 65 2.24 -1.40 -3.33
CA PHE A 65 1.58 -0.70 -2.21
C PHE A 65 2.04 -1.21 -0.84
N VAL A 66 2.04 -2.52 -0.63
CA VAL A 66 2.49 -3.12 0.62
C VAL A 66 3.98 -2.82 0.86
N LEU A 67 4.82 -2.94 -0.17
CA LEU A 67 6.24 -2.61 -0.07
C LEU A 67 6.45 -1.13 0.32
N GLY A 68 5.71 -0.21 -0.31
CA GLY A 68 5.76 1.22 0.00
C GLY A 68 5.39 1.51 1.44
N LEU A 69 4.33 0.86 1.95
CA LEU A 69 3.90 1.01 3.34
C LEU A 69 4.96 0.50 4.33
N MET A 70 5.63 -0.62 4.01
CA MET A 70 6.71 -1.17 4.83
C MET A 70 7.92 -0.23 4.88
N ILE A 71 8.24 0.43 3.76
CA ILE A 71 9.30 1.45 3.69
C ILE A 71 8.90 2.70 4.51
N ALA A 72 7.66 3.17 4.36
CA ALA A 72 7.15 4.36 5.06
C ALA A 72 7.21 4.22 6.58
N ARG A 73 6.99 3.00 7.10
CA ARG A 73 7.04 2.73 8.55
C ARG A 73 8.46 2.66 9.12
N GLY A 74 9.49 2.78 8.27
CA GLY A 74 10.88 2.58 8.62
C GLY A 74 11.22 1.10 8.58
N GLY A 75 11.81 0.64 7.47
CA GLY A 75 12.47 -0.66 7.41
C GLY A 75 13.37 -0.82 8.64
N ASN A 76 13.17 -1.92 9.37
CA ASN A 76 13.85 -2.33 10.61
C ASN A 76 15.02 -1.41 11.02
N LYS A 77 14.90 -0.75 12.19
CA LYS A 77 16.05 -0.21 12.93
C LYS A 77 17.14 -1.28 12.88
N GLY A 78 18.25 -0.97 12.18
CA GLY A 78 19.31 -1.93 11.92
C GLY A 78 19.68 -2.67 13.20
N MET A 79 19.78 -3.99 13.12
CA MET A 79 20.43 -4.78 14.15
C MET A 79 21.84 -4.25 14.29
N ASN A 80 22.09 -3.46 15.33
CA ASN A 80 23.45 -3.15 15.76
C ASN A 80 24.03 -4.45 16.32
N MET A 81 24.63 -5.27 15.44
CA MET A 81 25.57 -6.29 15.91
C MET A 81 26.77 -5.53 16.48
N GLN A 82 26.73 -5.26 17.79
CA GLN A 82 27.93 -4.95 18.54
C GLN A 82 28.87 -6.15 18.38
N ALA A 83 29.82 -6.02 17.46
CA ALA A 83 30.96 -6.90 17.42
C ALA A 83 31.75 -6.67 18.71
N ASN A 84 31.58 -7.58 19.66
CA ASN A 84 32.36 -7.64 20.88
C ASN A 84 33.82 -7.87 20.48
N LYS A 85 34.63 -6.81 20.47
CA LYS A 85 36.08 -6.95 20.44
C LYS A 85 36.47 -7.45 21.82
N ARG A 86 36.84 -8.74 21.87
CA ARG A 86 37.48 -9.33 23.04
C ARG A 86 38.96 -9.03 22.91
N ASP A 87 39.45 -8.24 23.86
CA ASP A 87 40.86 -7.96 24.08
C ASP A 87 41.55 -9.16 24.76
#